data_AF-A0A1J5SSR0-F1
#
_entry.id   AF-A0A1J5SSR0-F1
#
_cell.length_a   1.000
_cell.length_b   1.000
_cell.length_c   1.000
_cell.angle_alpha   90.00
_cell.angle_beta   90.00
_cell.angle_gamma   90.00
#
_symmetry.space_group_name_H-M   'P 1'
#
loop_
_entity.id
_entity.type
_entity.pdbx_description
1 polymer ?
#
loop_
_entity_poly.entity_id
_entity_poly.type
_entity_poly.pdbx_seq_one_letter_code
_entity_poly.pdbx_strand_id
1 'polypeptide(L)' 'MAGSWSCPHEVDDHCTRVRNQRCDPGMKGCVLAGRYRFFDGGVKDGEKNERLLKKRLAEAGSLPVEVTGED' A
#
# COMPACT_ATOMS: atom_id res chain seq x y z
N MET A 1 11.60 -7.12 -20.23
CA MET A 1 12.28 -6.23 -19.27
C MET A 1 11.36 -6.06 -18.08
N ALA A 2 11.48 -6.90 -17.04
CA ALA A 2 10.81 -6.67 -15.76
C ALA A 2 11.93 -6.74 -14.73
N GLY A 3 12.28 -5.60 -14.14
CA GLY A 3 13.34 -5.55 -13.14
C GLY A 3 12.98 -6.49 -12.00
N SER A 4 13.72 -7.59 -11.89
CA SER A 4 13.58 -8.55 -10.80
C SER A 4 13.96 -7.84 -9.51
N TRP A 5 12.97 -7.26 -8.84
CA TRP A 5 13.15 -6.81 -7.47
C TRP A 5 13.16 -8.04 -6.58
N SER A 6 14.35 -8.58 -6.28
CA SER A 6 14.51 -9.62 -5.28
C SER A 6 14.38 -8.99 -3.89
N CYS A 7 13.42 -9.48 -3.10
CA CYS A 7 13.23 -9.00 -1.74
C CYS A 7 14.35 -9.55 -0.85
N PRO A 8 15.10 -8.72 -0.09
CA PRO A 8 16.23 -9.19 0.73
C PRO A 8 15.82 -10.08 1.91
N HIS A 9 14.52 -10.19 2.18
CA HIS A 9 13.96 -11.05 3.22
C HIS A 9 13.28 -12.31 2.65
N GLU A 10 13.32 -12.50 1.33
CA GLU A 10 12.77 -13.66 0.64
C GLU A 10 13.75 -14.84 0.68
N VAL A 11 13.27 -15.98 1.13
CA VAL A 11 13.96 -17.28 1.11
C VAL A 11 12.92 -18.32 0.71
N ASP A 12 13.17 -19.09 -0.34
CA ASP A 12 12.24 -20.12 -0.85
C ASP A 12 10.79 -19.60 -1.05
N ASP A 13 10.60 -18.46 -1.72
CA ASP A 13 9.31 -17.78 -1.90
C ASP A 13 8.61 -17.30 -0.60
N HIS A 14 9.27 -17.39 0.55
CA HIS A 14 8.74 -16.99 1.85
C HIS A 14 9.47 -15.78 2.42
N CYS A 15 8.72 -14.89 3.05
CA CYS A 15 9.26 -13.73 3.73
C CYS A 15 9.62 -14.07 5.18
N THR A 16 10.93 -14.10 5.47
CA THR A 16 11.47 -14.34 6.81
C THR A 16 11.05 -13.26 7.83
N ARG A 17 10.70 -12.06 7.35
CA ARG A 17 10.21 -10.95 8.20
C ARG A 17 8.73 -11.10 8.56
N VAL A 18 7.92 -11.64 7.66
CA VAL A 18 6.46 -11.68 7.80
C VAL A 18 6.02 -13.12 8.06
N ARG A 19 6.30 -13.62 9.27
CA ARG A 19 5.81 -14.93 9.78
C ARG A 19 5.96 -16.10 8.78
N ASN A 20 7.01 -16.07 7.95
CA ASN A 20 7.23 -17.06 6.89
C ASN A 20 6.02 -17.22 5.94
N GLN A 21 5.33 -16.12 5.63
CA GLN A 21 4.27 -16.07 4.63
C GLN A 21 4.86 -15.95 3.23
N ARG A 22 4.09 -16.28 2.19
CA ARG A 22 4.48 -16.05 0.79
C ARG A 22 4.95 -14.60 0.60
N CYS A 23 6.14 -14.43 0.06
CA CYS A 23 6.74 -13.12 -0.13
C CYS A 23 6.00 -12.36 -1.24
N ASP A 24 5.35 -11.25 -0.88
CA ASP A 24 4.64 -10.41 -1.82
C ASP A 24 4.92 -8.92 -1.53
N PRO A 25 5.40 -8.14 -2.53
CA PRO A 25 5.70 -6.73 -2.37
C PRO A 25 4.49 -5.94 -1.89
N GLY A 26 4.63 -5.23 -0.77
CA GLY A 26 3.59 -4.34 -0.26
C GLY A 26 2.55 -5.00 0.66
N MET A 27 2.66 -6.30 0.93
CA MET A 27 1.79 -6.97 1.90
C MET A 27 1.90 -6.35 3.32
N LYS A 28 0.87 -6.52 4.15
CA LYS A 28 0.87 -6.04 5.54
C LYS A 28 2.05 -6.61 6.32
N GLY A 29 2.90 -5.72 6.87
CA GLY A 29 4.14 -6.09 7.57
C GLY A 29 5.41 -6.05 6.70
N CYS A 30 5.28 -5.89 5.38
CA CYS A 30 6.40 -5.64 4.48
C CYS A 30 7.00 -4.25 4.74
N VAL A 31 8.32 -4.09 4.52
CA VAL A 31 9.01 -2.81 4.66
C VAL A 31 8.50 -1.74 3.68
N LEU A 32 7.93 -2.16 2.55
CA LEU A 32 7.34 -1.27 1.56
C LEU A 32 5.90 -0.85 1.91
N ALA A 33 5.25 -1.55 2.85
CA ALA A 33 3.85 -1.34 3.18
C ALA A 33 3.59 0.12 3.58
N GLY A 34 2.76 0.80 2.80
CA GLY A 34 2.43 2.21 2.97
C GLY A 34 3.56 3.21 2.72
N ARG A 35 4.76 2.80 2.28
CA ARG A 35 5.81 3.73 1.80
C ARG A 35 5.68 3.99 0.30
N TYR A 36 5.24 2.98 -0.43
CA TYR A 36 5.05 3.03 -1.87
C TYR A 36 3.58 2.77 -2.20
N ARG A 37 3.14 3.34 -3.33
CA ARG A 37 1.83 3.06 -3.91
C ARG A 37 2.02 1.92 -4.91
N PHE A 38 1.29 0.83 -4.70
CA PHE A 38 1.25 -0.27 -5.64
C PHE A 38 0.19 0.01 -6.71
N PHE A 39 0.48 -0.35 -7.96
CA PHE A 39 -0.50 -0.29 -9.03
C PHE A 39 -1.56 -1.36 -8.80
N ASP A 40 -2.82 -1.02 -9.06
CA ASP A 40 -3.98 -1.89 -8.88
C ASP A 40 -3.95 -2.97 -9.98
N GLY A 41 -3.31 -4.11 -9.69
CA GLY A 41 -3.12 -5.22 -10.64
C GLY A 41 -3.99 -6.43 -10.31
N GLY A 42 -4.66 -6.44 -9.16
CA GLY A 42 -5.61 -7.46 -8.74
C GLY A 42 -6.25 -7.17 -7.38
N VAL A 43 -7.24 -7.98 -7.02
CA VAL A 43 -8.10 -7.83 -5.82
C VAL A 43 -7.30 -7.73 -4.50
N LYS A 44 -6.06 -8.23 -4.47
CA LYS A 44 -5.19 -8.19 -3.28
C LYS A 44 -4.44 -6.86 -3.09
N ASP A 45 -4.35 -6.01 -4.12
CA ASP A 45 -3.56 -4.78 -4.07
C ASP A 45 -4.25 -3.63 -3.32
N GLY A 46 -5.59 -3.67 -3.21
CA GLY A 46 -6.35 -2.73 -2.39
C GLY A 46 -5.92 -2.75 -0.92
N GLU A 47 -5.56 -3.94 -0.41
CA GLU A 47 -5.08 -4.10 0.98
C GLU A 47 -3.68 -3.53 1.19
N LYS A 48 -2.83 -3.54 0.16
CA LYS A 48 -1.45 -3.00 0.21
C LYS A 48 -1.43 -1.48 0.33
N ASN A 49 -2.42 -0.82 -0.27
CA ASN A 49 -2.57 0.63 -0.28
C ASN A 49 -3.46 1.16 0.86
N GLU A 50 -4.01 0.31 1.74
CA GLU A 50 -4.98 0.69 2.78
C GLU A 50 -4.54 1.91 3.61
N ARG A 51 -3.28 1.93 4.07
CA ARG A 51 -2.75 3.06 4.87
C ARG A 51 -2.74 4.38 4.08
N LEU A 52 -2.39 4.32 2.80
CA LEU A 52 -2.37 5.50 1.93
C LEU A 52 -3.80 5.97 1.65
N LEU A 53 -4.74 5.05 1.45
CA LEU A 53 -6.15 5.36 1.24
C LEU A 53 -6.76 6.02 2.49
N LYS A 54 -6.55 5.44 3.68
CA LYS A 54 -6.98 6.04 4.97
C LYS A 54 -6.40 7.44 5.18
N LYS A 55 -5.11 7.63 4.87
CA LYS A 55 -4.49 8.96 4.94
C LYS A 55 -5.14 9.94 3.97
N ARG A 56 -5.37 9.55 2.72
CA ARG A 56 -6.03 10.42 1.73
C ARG A 56 -7.46 10.76 2.09
N LEU A 57 -8.23 9.81 2.64
CA LEU A 57 -9.58 10.06 3.14
C LEU A 57 -9.57 11.06 4.30
N ALA A 58 -8.63 10.93 5.24
CA ALA A 58 -8.46 11.89 6.33
C ALA A 58 -8.05 13.28 5.81
N GLU A 59 -7.14 13.35 4.84
CA GLU A 59 -6.72 14.60 4.20
C GLU A 59 -7.89 15.24 3.41
N ALA A 60 -8.65 14.45 2.65
CA ALA A 60 -9.81 14.92 1.89
C ALA A 60 -10.94 15.42 2.80
N GLY A 61 -11.18 14.75 3.94
CA GLY A 61 -12.14 15.21 4.95
C GLY A 61 -11.68 16.43 5.74
N SER A 62 -10.42 16.86 5.59
CA SER A 62 -9.86 18.06 6.21
C SER A 62 -9.76 19.27 5.26
N LEU A 63 -10.15 19.12 4.00
CA LEU A 63 -10.25 20.25 3.09
C LEU A 63 -11.41 21.14 3.57
N PRO A 64 -11.20 22.46 3.70
CA PRO A 64 -12.29 23.36 4.06
C PRO A 64 -13.38 23.22 3.01
N VAL A 65 -14.58 22.84 3.45
CA VAL A 65 -15.78 23.03 2.66
C VAL A 65 -15.90 24.54 2.44
N GLU A 66 -15.49 25.00 1.27
CA GLU A 66 -15.78 26.34 0.80
C GLU A 66 -17.29 26.43 0.65
N VAL A 67 -17.91 27.02 1.68
CA VAL A 67 -19.32 27.41 1.72
C VAL A 67 -19.52 28.52 0.70
N THR A 68 -19.83 28.15 -0.54
CA THR A 68 -20.41 29.12 -1.49
C THR A 68 -21.87 29.30 -1.10
N GLY A 69 -22.15 30.38 -0.35
CA GLY A 69 -23.50 30.82 -0.03
C GLY A 69 -24.30 31.19 -1.28
N GLU A 70 -25.61 30.94 -1.19
CA GLU A 70 -26.68 31.44 -2.05
C GLU A 70 -26.70 32.98 -2.12
N ASP A 71 -26.96 33.52 -3.32
CA ASP A 71 -27.91 34.62 -3.59
C ASP A 71 -28.50 34.44 -5.01
#